data_AF-A0A2E4HLL2-F1
#
_entry.id   AF-A0A2E4HLL2-F1
#
_cell.length_a   1.000
_cell.length_b   1.000
_cell.length_c   1.000
_cell.angle_alpha   90.00
_cell.angle_beta   90.00
_cell.angle_gamma   90.00
#
_symmetry.space_group_name_H-M   'P 1'
#
loop_
_entity.id
_entity.type
_entity.pdbx_description
1 polymer ?
#
loop_
_entity_poly.entity_id
_entity_poly.type
_entity_poly.pdbx_seq_one_letter_code
_entity_poly.pdbx_strand_id
1 'polypeptide(L)'
;MISTKEKTKRMTPEERKTKVGILKKEHPDIPDNALYIPKMAYRPSGKDELHVSFFPSELLKEKDIYTEFVSIDYESEDPKRTLYLWKYNKHWEEEYELIQSSSGFQRHIIPVAELKVVNDINSRNKKSVSKIIKNFEELANPDDQESPEIIQKLDRIADSLDKIAEILTINTLK
;
A
#
# COMPACT_ATOMS: atom_id res chain seq x y z
N MET A 1 37.76 -21.63 24.52
CA MET A 1 36.39 -21.05 24.52
C MET A 1 36.46 -19.69 23.86
N ILE A 2 35.93 -19.55 22.65
CA ILE A 2 35.87 -18.26 21.95
C ILE A 2 34.72 -17.45 22.56
N SER A 3 35.09 -16.34 23.21
CA SER A 3 34.17 -15.33 23.72
C SER A 3 34.14 -14.19 22.70
N THR A 4 33.05 -14.11 21.93
CA THR A 4 32.79 -12.94 21.08
C THR A 4 31.31 -12.62 21.14
N LYS A 5 30.86 -11.99 22.22
CA LYS A 5 29.63 -11.19 22.16
C LYS A 5 30.01 -9.87 21.51
N GLU A 6 30.04 -9.82 20.18
CA GLU A 6 29.99 -8.55 19.48
C GLU A 6 28.75 -7.81 19.99
N LYS A 7 28.95 -6.65 20.63
CA LYS A 7 27.85 -5.78 21.03
C LYS A 7 27.20 -5.28 19.74
N THR A 8 26.14 -5.95 19.30
CA THR A 8 25.29 -5.50 18.20
C THR A 8 24.90 -4.05 18.47
N LYS A 9 25.34 -3.13 17.60
CA LYS A 9 25.09 -1.69 17.74
C LYS A 9 23.59 -1.47 17.87
N ARG A 10 23.13 -0.99 19.04
CA ARG A 10 21.71 -0.69 19.25
C ARG A 10 21.33 0.51 18.39
N MET A 11 20.29 0.35 17.58
CA MET A 11 19.71 1.41 16.75
C MET A 11 19.36 2.66 17.57
N THR A 12 19.72 3.84 17.05
CA THR A 12 19.38 5.11 17.70
C THR A 12 17.89 5.44 17.55
N PRO A 13 17.34 6.33 18.39
CA PRO A 13 15.95 6.78 18.24
C PRO A 13 15.66 7.43 16.87
N GLU A 14 16.63 8.14 16.29
CA GLU A 14 16.49 8.80 14.98
C GLU A 14 16.49 7.80 13.83
N GLU A 15 17.39 6.82 13.86
CA GLU A 15 17.41 5.71 12.89
C GLU A 15 16.09 4.94 12.94
N ARG A 16 15.58 4.67 14.15
CA ARG A 16 14.27 4.03 14.34
C ARG A 16 13.15 4.86 13.75
N LYS A 17 13.10 6.16 14.04
CA LYS A 17 12.07 7.06 13.51
C LYS A 17 12.10 7.07 11.97
N THR A 18 13.29 7.03 11.38
CA THR A 18 13.47 6.97 9.93
C THR A 18 12.94 5.66 9.36
N LYS A 19 13.33 4.51 9.93
CA LYS A 19 12.84 3.19 9.49
C LYS A 19 11.33 3.05 9.62
N VAL A 20 10.75 3.47 10.75
CA VAL A 20 9.29 3.47 10.95
C VAL A 20 8.61 4.38 9.93
N GLY A 21 9.21 5.53 9.59
CA GLY A 21 8.71 6.42 8.56
C GLY A 21 8.69 5.78 7.17
N ILE A 22 9.74 5.03 6.81
CA ILE A 22 9.80 4.25 5.56
C ILE A 22 8.70 3.19 5.55
N LEU A 23 8.55 2.44 6.64
CA LEU A 23 7.50 1.43 6.76
C LEU A 23 6.11 2.05 6.59
N LYS A 24 5.84 3.18 7.25
CA LYS A 24 4.54 3.87 7.17
C LYS A 24 4.20 4.34 5.75
N LYS A 25 5.18 4.82 4.97
CA LYS A 25 4.98 5.31 3.59
C LYS A 25 4.39 4.25 2.65
N GLU A 26 4.55 2.99 2.99
CA GLU A 26 4.14 1.86 2.16
C GLU A 26 2.69 1.46 2.40
N HIS A 27 2.06 2.12 3.37
CA HIS A 27 0.68 1.95 3.79
C HIS A 27 -0.08 3.28 3.66
N PRO A 28 -0.37 3.73 2.43
CA PRO A 28 -1.10 4.99 2.20
C PRO A 28 -2.54 4.95 2.73
N ASP A 29 -3.10 3.77 3.01
CA ASP A 29 -4.45 3.62 3.55
C ASP A 29 -4.55 3.95 5.06
N ILE A 30 -3.42 4.21 5.75
CA ILE A 30 -3.44 4.60 7.17
C ILE A 30 -3.96 6.05 7.29
N PRO A 31 -5.02 6.32 8.08
CA PRO A 31 -5.50 7.68 8.30
C PRO A 31 -4.44 8.57 8.97
N ASP A 32 -4.40 9.86 8.62
CA ASP A 32 -3.37 10.81 9.10
C ASP A 32 -3.23 10.86 10.64
N ASN A 33 -4.36 10.75 11.35
CA ASN A 33 -4.43 10.82 12.82
C ASN A 33 -4.32 9.47 13.54
N ALA A 34 -4.17 8.37 12.79
CA ALA A 34 -4.07 7.02 13.35
C ALA A 34 -2.66 6.72 13.89
N LEU A 35 -2.59 5.82 14.86
CA LEU A 35 -1.32 5.35 15.41
C LEU A 35 -0.76 4.25 14.51
N TYR A 36 0.46 4.44 14.01
CA TYR A 36 1.20 3.39 13.35
C TYR A 36 2.36 2.95 14.24
N ILE A 37 2.30 1.70 14.70
CA ILE A 37 3.27 1.13 15.63
C ILE A 37 3.65 -0.26 15.10
N PRO A 38 4.74 -0.39 14.32
CA PRO A 38 5.18 -1.69 13.85
C PRO A 38 5.69 -2.53 15.05
N LYS A 39 5.27 -3.79 15.11
CA LYS A 39 5.56 -4.70 16.22
C LYS A 39 6.04 -6.03 15.68
N MET A 40 6.78 -6.75 16.50
CA MET A 40 7.11 -8.16 16.24
C MET A 40 5.97 -9.04 16.71
N ALA A 41 5.56 -10.00 15.88
CA ALA A 41 4.66 -11.07 16.30
C ALA A 41 5.50 -12.26 16.79
N TYR A 42 5.18 -12.81 17.95
CA TYR A 42 5.93 -13.91 18.53
C TYR A 42 5.03 -14.82 19.36
N ARG A 43 5.51 -16.01 19.72
CA ARG A 43 4.82 -16.91 20.64
C ARG A 43 5.36 -16.70 22.05
N PRO A 44 4.57 -16.13 22.99
CA PRO A 44 4.96 -16.05 24.39
C PRO A 44 5.21 -17.45 24.98
N SER A 45 6.04 -17.54 26.01
CA SER A 45 6.31 -18.83 26.67
C SER A 45 5.01 -19.42 27.23
N GLY A 46 4.74 -20.68 26.90
CA GLY A 46 3.53 -21.38 27.33
C GLY A 46 2.27 -21.09 26.50
N LYS A 47 2.39 -20.39 25.36
CA LYS A 47 1.30 -20.18 24.40
C LYS A 47 1.68 -20.70 23.01
N ASP A 48 0.74 -21.35 22.34
CA ASP A 48 0.93 -21.89 20.99
C ASP A 48 0.67 -20.85 19.88
N GLU A 49 -0.15 -19.84 20.18
CA GLU A 49 -0.58 -18.82 19.22
C GLU A 49 0.37 -17.62 19.15
N LEU A 50 0.43 -16.97 17.99
CA LEU A 50 1.17 -15.73 17.81
C LEU A 50 0.45 -14.58 18.51
N HIS A 51 1.23 -13.76 19.20
CA HIS A 51 0.79 -12.56 19.89
C HIS A 51 1.65 -11.38 19.48
N VAL A 52 1.09 -10.19 19.60
CA VAL A 52 1.81 -8.92 19.59
C VAL A 52 1.73 -8.27 20.96
N SER A 53 2.77 -7.54 21.33
CA SER A 53 2.83 -6.88 22.64
C SER A 53 2.80 -5.36 22.50
N PHE A 54 1.92 -4.70 23.24
CA PHE A 54 1.83 -3.24 23.33
C PHE A 54 2.16 -2.77 24.74
N PHE A 55 2.80 -1.60 24.83
CA PHE A 55 2.99 -0.94 26.11
C PHE A 55 1.67 -0.31 26.57
N PRO A 56 1.40 -0.26 27.89
CA PRO A 56 0.23 0.44 28.42
C PRO A 56 0.11 1.87 27.91
N SER A 57 1.24 2.59 27.78
CA SER A 57 1.28 3.96 27.25
C SER A 57 0.92 4.09 25.76
N GLU A 58 0.93 3.00 25.00
CA GLU A 58 0.44 2.96 23.62
C GLU A 58 -1.07 2.77 23.58
N LEU A 59 -1.61 1.89 24.42
CA LEU A 59 -3.03 1.56 24.50
C LEU A 59 -3.86 2.68 25.17
N LEU A 60 -3.27 3.39 26.13
CA LEU A 60 -3.86 4.57 26.80
C LEU A 60 -4.14 5.75 25.87
N LYS A 61 -3.66 5.73 24.63
CA LYS A 61 -3.88 6.83 23.67
C LYS A 61 -5.28 6.84 23.06
N GLU A 62 -6.12 5.85 23.39
CA GLU A 62 -7.53 5.76 22.95
C GLU A 62 -7.73 5.88 21.44
N LYS A 63 -6.80 5.25 20.69
CA LYS A 63 -6.76 5.30 19.23
C LYS A 63 -6.58 3.90 18.67
N ASP A 64 -7.16 3.70 17.50
CA ASP A 64 -6.89 2.56 16.65
C ASP A 64 -5.39 2.47 16.33
N ILE A 65 -4.84 1.27 16.45
CA ILE A 65 -3.42 1.00 16.20
C ILE A 65 -3.29 0.16 14.95
N TYR A 66 -2.58 0.72 13.98
CA TYR A 66 -2.16 0.06 12.77
C TYR A 66 -0.76 -0.50 12.98
N THR A 67 -0.55 -1.77 12.61
CA THR A 67 0.72 -2.46 12.80
C THR A 67 1.07 -3.32 11.59
N GLU A 68 2.36 -3.36 11.27
CA GLU A 68 2.98 -4.31 10.35
C GLU A 68 3.92 -5.19 11.18
N PHE A 69 3.98 -6.48 10.86
CA PHE A 69 4.90 -7.38 11.55
C PHE A 69 6.33 -7.16 11.07
N VAL A 70 7.20 -6.81 12.01
CA VAL A 70 8.59 -6.49 11.74
C VAL A 70 9.53 -7.18 12.72
N SER A 71 10.75 -7.42 12.27
CA SER A 71 11.84 -7.91 13.09
C SER A 71 12.31 -6.85 14.10
N ILE A 72 13.21 -7.26 15.00
CA ILE A 72 13.88 -6.34 15.93
C ILE A 72 14.62 -5.19 15.24
N ASP A 73 15.05 -5.40 13.99
CA ASP A 73 15.75 -4.43 13.15
C ASP A 73 14.80 -3.57 12.29
N TYR A 74 13.48 -3.68 12.51
CA TYR A 74 12.43 -2.99 11.74
C TYR A 74 12.42 -3.37 10.26
N GLU A 75 12.74 -4.63 9.96
CA GLU A 75 12.57 -5.21 8.63
C GLU A 75 11.23 -5.95 8.58
N SER A 76 10.50 -5.85 7.47
CA SER A 76 9.21 -6.53 7.35
C SER A 76 9.38 -8.04 7.36
N GLU A 77 8.62 -8.74 8.21
CA GLU A 77 8.63 -10.21 8.28
C GLU A 77 7.73 -10.86 7.24
N ASP A 78 6.76 -10.10 6.72
CA ASP A 78 5.83 -10.57 5.70
C ASP A 78 6.18 -9.97 4.33
N PRO A 79 6.52 -10.79 3.33
CA PRO A 79 6.73 -10.32 1.96
C PRO A 79 5.54 -9.52 1.40
N LYS A 80 4.31 -9.82 1.86
CA LYS A 80 3.09 -9.09 1.46
C LYS A 80 2.90 -7.78 2.23
N ARG A 81 3.72 -7.51 3.24
CA ARG A 81 3.64 -6.34 4.10
C ARG A 81 2.21 -6.09 4.53
N THR A 82 1.59 -7.10 5.14
CA THR A 82 0.19 -7.02 5.53
C THR A 82 0.02 -5.98 6.64
N LEU A 83 -0.95 -5.09 6.47
CA LEU A 83 -1.31 -4.10 7.46
C LEU A 83 -2.45 -4.64 8.34
N TYR A 84 -2.19 -4.70 9.63
CA TYR A 84 -3.14 -5.14 10.64
C TYR A 84 -3.67 -3.94 11.43
N LEU A 85 -4.93 -4.05 11.86
CA LEU A 85 -5.61 -3.08 12.70
C LEU A 85 -6.01 -3.76 14.00
N TRP A 86 -5.51 -3.20 15.09
CA TRP A 86 -6.12 -3.37 16.40
C TRP A 86 -7.07 -2.20 16.65
N LYS A 87 -8.36 -2.50 16.79
CA LYS A 87 -9.37 -1.50 17.09
C LYS A 87 -9.30 -1.17 18.58
N TYR A 88 -9.37 0.11 18.92
CA TYR A 88 -9.35 0.51 20.33
C TYR A 88 -10.48 -0.17 21.11
N ASN A 89 -10.11 -0.86 22.18
CA ASN A 89 -11.01 -1.45 23.16
C ASN A 89 -10.83 -0.74 24.49
N LYS A 90 -11.89 -0.17 25.08
CA LYS A 90 -11.84 0.51 26.38
C LYS A 90 -11.43 -0.41 27.55
N HIS A 91 -11.69 -1.71 27.42
CA HIS A 91 -11.43 -2.72 28.46
C HIS A 91 -10.11 -3.47 28.26
N TRP A 92 -9.20 -2.94 27.43
CA TRP A 92 -7.93 -3.58 27.09
C TRP A 92 -7.08 -4.00 28.30
N GLU A 93 -7.16 -3.25 29.41
CA GLU A 93 -6.36 -3.51 30.62
C GLU A 93 -6.82 -4.78 31.36
N GLU A 94 -8.12 -5.08 31.32
CA GLU A 94 -8.73 -6.24 31.99
C GLU A 94 -8.76 -7.47 31.07
N GLU A 95 -8.98 -7.25 29.77
CA GLU A 95 -9.13 -8.34 28.80
C GLU A 95 -7.79 -8.97 28.38
N TYR A 96 -6.73 -8.18 28.26
CA TYR A 96 -5.44 -8.68 27.80
C TYR A 96 -4.48 -8.94 28.95
N GLU A 97 -3.86 -10.11 28.89
CA GLU A 97 -2.85 -10.51 29.85
C GLU A 97 -1.65 -9.54 29.87
N LEU A 98 -1.29 -9.11 31.08
CA LEU A 98 -0.09 -8.32 31.34
C LEU A 98 1.11 -9.23 31.56
N ILE A 99 2.12 -9.09 30.72
CA ILE A 99 3.39 -9.79 30.86
C ILE A 99 4.50 -8.81 31.24
N GLN A 100 5.50 -9.32 31.98
CA GLN A 100 6.70 -8.56 32.29
C GLN A 100 7.89 -9.16 31.55
N SER A 101 8.62 -8.31 30.82
CA SER A 101 9.88 -8.70 30.19
C SER A 101 10.98 -8.90 31.24
N SER A 102 12.02 -9.64 30.89
CA SER A 102 13.22 -9.83 31.72
C SER A 102 13.91 -8.53 32.15
N SER A 103 13.68 -7.44 31.41
CA SER A 103 14.20 -6.10 31.69
C SER A 103 13.27 -5.25 32.58
N GLY A 104 12.17 -5.82 33.08
CA GLY A 104 11.22 -5.17 33.98
C GLY A 104 10.08 -4.42 33.29
N PHE A 105 10.09 -4.26 31.97
CA PHE A 105 9.02 -3.57 31.25
C PHE A 105 7.76 -4.42 31.15
N GLN A 106 6.61 -3.81 31.45
CA GLN A 106 5.28 -4.39 31.34
C GLN A 106 4.67 -4.16 29.95
N ARG A 107 4.01 -5.18 29.40
CA ARG A 107 3.31 -5.14 28.11
C ARG A 107 2.06 -5.99 28.16
N HIS A 108 0.99 -5.56 27.50
CA HIS A 108 -0.17 -6.41 27.25
C HIS A 108 0.05 -7.21 25.97
N ILE A 109 -0.28 -8.49 26.00
CA ILE A 109 -0.23 -9.35 24.82
C ILE A 109 -1.61 -9.53 24.20
N ILE A 110 -1.69 -9.31 22.90
CA ILE A 110 -2.91 -9.41 22.12
C ILE A 110 -2.70 -10.52 21.08
N PRO A 111 -3.59 -11.52 21.01
CA PRO A 111 -3.50 -12.56 19.98
C PRO A 111 -3.54 -11.95 18.59
N VAL A 112 -2.69 -12.44 17.68
CA VAL A 112 -2.69 -12.00 16.28
C VAL A 112 -4.03 -12.28 15.60
N ALA A 113 -4.74 -13.33 16.03
CA ALA A 113 -6.07 -13.69 15.54
C ALA A 113 -7.14 -12.60 15.76
N GLU A 114 -6.94 -11.70 16.72
CA GLU A 114 -7.85 -10.59 17.00
C GLU A 114 -7.64 -9.39 16.07
N LEU A 115 -6.45 -9.32 15.44
CA LEU A 115 -6.11 -8.22 14.57
C LEU A 115 -6.86 -8.32 13.24
N LYS A 116 -7.49 -7.23 12.83
CA LYS A 116 -8.17 -7.15 11.54
C LYS A 116 -7.17 -6.87 10.43
N VAL A 117 -7.14 -7.72 9.40
CA VAL A 117 -6.37 -7.44 8.18
C VAL A 117 -7.03 -6.29 7.41
N VAL A 118 -6.29 -5.21 7.19
CA VAL A 118 -6.75 -4.01 6.47
C VAL A 118 -6.34 -4.07 5.01
N ASN A 119 -5.06 -4.35 4.75
CA ASN A 119 -4.50 -4.33 3.39
C ASN A 119 -3.36 -5.35 3.25
N ASP A 120 -3.26 -5.95 2.06
CA ASP A 120 -2.14 -6.78 1.62
C ASP A 120 -1.75 -6.43 0.17
N ILE A 121 -0.58 -6.88 -0.33
CA ILE A 121 -0.16 -6.61 -1.73
C ILE A 121 -1.23 -7.04 -2.75
N ASN A 122 -1.94 -8.14 -2.50
CA ASN A 122 -2.97 -8.63 -3.41
C ASN A 122 -4.18 -7.68 -3.49
N SER A 123 -4.56 -7.07 -2.37
CA SER A 123 -5.62 -6.07 -2.27
C SER A 123 -5.23 -4.76 -2.96
N ARG A 124 -3.95 -4.37 -2.86
CA ARG A 124 -3.39 -3.22 -3.60
C ARG A 124 -3.46 -3.42 -5.11
N ASN A 125 -3.05 -4.59 -5.60
CA ASN A 125 -3.10 -4.90 -7.02
C ASN A 125 -4.55 -4.88 -7.56
N LYS A 126 -5.53 -5.37 -6.79
CA LYS A 126 -6.96 -5.28 -7.18
C LYS A 126 -7.48 -3.84 -7.28
N LYS A 127 -7.06 -2.95 -6.36
CA LYS A 127 -7.40 -1.51 -6.44
C LYS A 127 -6.78 -0.84 -7.67
N SER A 128 -5.52 -1.15 -7.98
CA SER A 128 -4.86 -0.61 -9.18
C SER A 128 -5.49 -1.12 -10.47
N VAL A 129 -5.77 -2.42 -10.57
CA VAL A 129 -6.43 -3.01 -11.76
C VAL A 129 -7.84 -2.46 -11.95
N SER A 130 -8.64 -2.33 -10.89
CA SER A 130 -9.98 -1.73 -11.01
C SER A 130 -9.94 -0.25 -11.41
N LYS A 131 -8.92 0.50 -10.99
CA LYS A 131 -8.72 1.90 -11.43
C LYS A 131 -8.32 1.98 -12.92
N ILE A 132 -7.49 1.05 -13.39
CA ILE A 132 -7.13 0.93 -14.82
C ILE A 132 -8.36 0.55 -15.65
N ILE A 133 -9.17 -0.41 -15.21
CA ILE A 133 -10.38 -0.83 -15.94
C ILE A 133 -11.38 0.32 -16.06
N LYS A 134 -11.61 1.09 -14.98
CA LYS A 134 -12.47 2.28 -15.06
C LYS A 134 -11.97 3.32 -16.06
N ASN A 135 -10.65 3.54 -16.11
CA ASN A 135 -10.05 4.44 -17.11
C ASN A 135 -10.12 3.87 -18.53
N PHE A 136 -10.23 2.55 -18.71
CA PHE A 136 -10.40 1.93 -20.02
C PHE A 136 -11.83 2.07 -20.55
N GLU A 137 -12.84 2.06 -19.66
CA GLU A 137 -14.24 2.33 -20.02
C GLU A 137 -14.50 3.80 -20.41
N GLU A 138 -13.61 4.73 -20.03
CA GLU A 138 -13.62 6.14 -20.44
C GLU A 138 -12.85 6.43 -21.73
N LEU A 139 -12.28 5.41 -22.39
CA LEU A 139 -11.68 5.61 -23.71
C LEU A 139 -12.79 5.88 -24.73
N ALA A 140 -12.73 7.05 -25.37
CA ALA A 140 -13.54 7.33 -26.54
C ALA A 140 -13.33 6.23 -27.58
N ASN A 141 -14.41 5.76 -28.19
CA ASN A 141 -14.33 4.78 -29.26
C ASN A 141 -13.39 5.35 -30.36
N PRO A 142 -12.31 4.64 -30.75
CA PRO A 142 -11.37 5.14 -31.76
C PRO A 142 -12.05 5.43 -33.10
N ASP A 143 -13.22 4.84 -33.36
CA ASP A 143 -14.04 5.12 -34.54
C ASP A 143 -14.87 6.42 -34.43
N ASP A 144 -15.01 7.01 -33.24
CA ASP A 144 -15.73 8.28 -33.03
C ASP A 144 -14.80 9.51 -33.23
N GLN A 145 -13.50 9.30 -33.48
CA GLN A 145 -12.57 10.37 -33.85
C GLN A 145 -12.66 10.63 -35.37
N GLU A 146 -13.80 11.13 -35.84
CA GLU A 146 -13.82 11.81 -37.14
C GLU A 146 -12.88 13.02 -37.01
N SER A 147 -11.72 12.99 -37.65
CA SER A 147 -10.85 14.16 -37.76
C SER A 147 -11.39 15.02 -38.90
N PRO A 148 -12.17 16.09 -38.64
CA PRO A 148 -12.75 16.92 -39.70
C PRO A 148 -11.68 17.53 -40.60
N GLU A 149 -10.44 17.66 -40.09
CA GLU A 149 -9.31 18.17 -40.85
C GLU A 149 -8.80 17.18 -41.91
N ILE A 150 -8.84 15.86 -41.63
CA ILE A 150 -8.45 14.82 -42.59
C ILE A 150 -9.53 14.69 -43.67
N ILE A 151 -10.81 14.73 -43.28
CA ILE A 151 -11.95 14.68 -44.21
C ILE A 151 -11.90 15.88 -45.18
N GLN A 152 -11.69 17.10 -44.67
CA GLN A 152 -11.55 18.29 -45.52
C GLN A 152 -10.34 18.22 -46.48
N LYS A 153 -9.24 17.59 -46.06
CA LYS A 153 -8.07 17.39 -46.94
C LYS A 153 -8.37 16.38 -48.05
N LEU A 154 -9.12 15.31 -47.74
CA LEU A 154 -9.54 14.30 -48.73
C LEU A 154 -10.51 14.89 -49.75
N ASP A 155 -11.46 15.72 -49.33
CA ASP A 155 -12.37 16.42 -50.25
C ASP A 155 -11.62 17.33 -51.23
N ARG A 156 -10.65 18.10 -50.72
CA ARG A 156 -9.80 18.95 -51.59
C ARG A 156 -8.99 18.15 -52.61
N ILE A 157 -8.55 16.94 -52.23
CA ILE A 157 -7.84 16.05 -53.14
C ILE A 157 -8.80 15.52 -54.21
N ALA A 158 -10.01 15.10 -53.83
CA ALA A 158 -11.04 14.65 -54.77
C ALA A 158 -11.39 15.75 -55.79
N ASP A 159 -11.68 16.97 -55.33
CA ASP A 159 -11.96 18.13 -56.18
C ASP A 159 -10.82 18.44 -57.18
N SER A 160 -9.57 18.23 -56.74
CA SER A 160 -8.40 18.47 -57.57
C SER A 160 -8.25 17.39 -58.65
N LEU A 161 -8.56 16.14 -58.33
CA LEU A 161 -8.53 15.03 -59.26
C LEU A 161 -9.61 15.17 -60.34
N ASP A 162 -10.82 15.59 -59.96
CA ASP A 162 -11.91 15.82 -60.91
C ASP A 162 -11.56 16.93 -61.92
N LYS A 163 -10.97 18.03 -61.44
CA LYS A 163 -10.49 19.12 -62.32
C LYS A 163 -9.40 18.65 -63.29
N ILE A 164 -8.47 17.81 -62.82
CA ILE A 164 -7.43 17.23 -63.69
C ILE A 164 -8.07 16.31 -64.74
N ALA A 165 -9.05 15.48 -64.34
CA ALA A 165 -9.77 14.61 -65.25
C ALA A 165 -10.55 15.39 -66.32
N GLU A 166 -11.21 16.49 -65.96
CA GLU A 166 -11.87 17.38 -66.91
C GLU A 166 -10.89 17.97 -67.93
N ILE A 167 -9.74 18.49 -67.46
CA ILE A 167 -8.70 19.07 -68.34
C ILE A 167 -8.14 18.02 -69.30
N LEU A 168 -7.89 16.80 -68.82
CA LEU A 168 -7.41 15.70 -69.66
C LEU A 168 -8.45 15.25 -70.70
N THR A 169 -9.74 15.25 -70.32
CA THR A 169 -10.85 14.91 -71.22
C THR A 169 -11.04 15.97 -72.31
N ILE A 170 -10.91 17.25 -71.97
CA ILE A 170 -10.98 18.35 -72.95
C ILE A 170 -9.81 18.32 -73.93
N ASN A 171 -8.61 17.97 -73.46
CA ASN A 171 -7.40 17.90 -74.30
C ASN A 171 -7.33 16.66 -75.19
N THR A 172 -8.13 15.62 -74.93
CA THR A 172 -8.25 14.42 -75.79
C THR A 172 -9.33 14.55 -76.86
N LEU A 173 -10.14 15.61 -76.81
CA LEU A 173 -11.18 15.95 -77.80
C LEU A 173 -10.73 17.01 -78.84
N LYS A 174 -9.46 17.43 -78.80
CA LYS A 174 -8.79 18.26 -79.83
C LYS A 174 -7.82 17.41 -80.63
#